data_AF-A0A537ZSE5-F1
#
_entry.id   AF-A0A537ZSE5-F1
#
_cell.length_a   1.000
_cell.length_b   1.000
_cell.length_c   1.000
_cell.angle_alpha   90.00
_cell.angle_beta   90.00
_cell.angle_gamma   90.00
#
_symmetry.space_group_name_H-M   'P 1'
#
loop_
_entity.id
_entity.type
_entity.pdbx_description
1 polymer ?
#
loop_
_entity_poly.entity_id
_entity_poly.type
_entity_poly.pdbx_seq_one_letter_code
_entity_poly.pdbx_strand_id
1 'polypeptide(L)'
;MRATWVFTAAARRVRTLAGLSLLTVPALALGACGGGSSSTSTTTVGSGQPLSKPQLIAAANAICLQGDKAINRAQAQQFASGQPGAQQVTKFATSTGIPIIQDQIDGVRSLPAPPDPRFEAILNAADQELAKVKADPSTFSDAAFAKTDRLAHAYGMPAC
;
A
#
# COMPACT_ATOMS: atom_id res chain seq x y z
N MET A 1 43.18 5.82 -26.21
CA MET A 1 42.33 5.03 -25.31
C MET A 1 40.91 5.02 -25.89
N ARG A 2 40.29 3.84 -26.00
CA ARG A 2 38.92 3.56 -26.49
C ARG A 2 37.88 4.22 -25.54
N ALA A 3 36.64 4.53 -25.87
CA ALA A 3 35.69 3.85 -26.74
C ALA A 3 34.57 4.79 -27.26
N THR A 4 34.06 4.38 -28.41
CA THR A 4 33.00 4.89 -29.28
C THR A 4 31.60 4.93 -28.65
N TRP A 5 30.91 6.06 -28.82
CA TRP A 5 29.45 6.16 -28.73
C TRP A 5 28.85 5.79 -30.08
N VAL A 6 28.11 4.69 -30.16
CA VAL A 6 27.32 4.34 -31.34
C VAL A 6 25.87 4.69 -31.06
N PHE A 7 25.48 5.91 -31.43
CA PHE A 7 24.10 6.21 -31.78
C PHE A 7 23.84 5.60 -33.15
N THR A 8 23.08 4.50 -33.20
CA THR A 8 22.53 4.01 -34.47
C THR A 8 21.06 4.37 -34.54
N ALA A 9 20.81 5.45 -35.28
CA ALA A 9 19.55 5.69 -35.95
C ALA A 9 19.30 4.57 -36.98
N ALA A 10 18.10 4.02 -36.99
CA ALA A 10 17.58 3.29 -38.15
C ALA A 10 16.06 3.47 -38.22
N ALA A 11 15.64 4.65 -38.66
CA ALA A 11 14.35 4.81 -39.33
C ALA A 11 14.43 4.17 -40.72
N ARG A 12 13.49 3.27 -41.06
CA ARG A 12 13.07 2.85 -42.43
C ARG A 12 12.26 1.53 -42.29
N ARG A 13 11.09 1.31 -42.90
CA ARG A 13 10.22 2.03 -43.84
C ARG A 13 8.77 1.59 -43.56
N VAL A 14 7.85 2.55 -43.53
CA VAL A 14 6.42 2.28 -43.72
C VAL A 14 6.23 1.83 -45.17
N ARG A 15 5.65 0.64 -45.36
CA ARG A 15 5.13 0.18 -46.65
C ARG A 15 3.77 -0.46 -46.40
N THR A 16 2.74 0.34 -46.60
CA THR A 16 1.33 -0.05 -46.69
C THR A 16 1.11 -0.92 -47.94
N LEU A 17 0.52 -2.10 -47.77
CA LEU A 17 -0.27 -2.77 -48.81
C LEU A 17 -1.50 -3.41 -48.18
N ALA A 18 -2.62 -3.14 -48.84
CA ALA A 18 -3.99 -3.53 -48.52
C ALA A 18 -4.20 -5.05 -48.54
N GLY A 19 -5.15 -5.52 -47.73
CA GLY A 19 -5.59 -6.92 -47.73
C GLY A 19 -6.80 -7.16 -46.83
N LEU A 20 -7.97 -7.08 -47.45
CA LEU A 20 -9.31 -7.51 -47.01
C LEU A 20 -9.28 -8.85 -46.23
N SER A 21 -9.85 -8.93 -45.02
CA SER A 21 -10.59 -10.10 -44.52
C SER A 21 -11.21 -9.94 -43.12
N LEU A 22 -12.40 -10.53 -43.03
CA LEU A 22 -13.43 -10.59 -42.01
C LEU A 22 -13.06 -11.60 -40.89
N LEU A 23 -13.42 -11.30 -39.63
CA LEU A 23 -13.87 -12.18 -38.52
C LEU A 23 -13.28 -11.84 -37.12
N THR A 24 -14.19 -11.42 -36.23
CA THR A 24 -14.40 -11.88 -34.84
C THR A 24 -13.27 -12.55 -34.03
N VAL A 25 -12.96 -11.98 -32.85
CA VAL A 25 -13.12 -12.51 -31.46
C VAL A 25 -12.07 -11.81 -30.55
N PRO A 26 -12.44 -11.05 -29.49
CA PRO A 26 -11.49 -10.63 -28.48
C PRO A 26 -11.22 -11.82 -27.53
N ALA A 27 -10.11 -12.52 -27.74
CA ALA A 27 -9.61 -13.50 -26.79
C ALA A 27 -9.02 -12.76 -25.59
N LEU A 28 -9.56 -13.05 -24.40
CA LEU A 28 -9.04 -12.61 -23.13
C LEU A 28 -7.57 -13.05 -22.99
N ALA A 29 -6.68 -12.09 -22.75
CA ALA A 29 -5.30 -12.36 -22.40
C ALA A 29 -5.24 -12.97 -20.99
N LEU A 30 -5.29 -14.29 -20.92
CA LEU A 30 -4.74 -15.03 -19.78
C LEU A 30 -3.23 -14.91 -19.88
N GLY A 31 -2.62 -14.20 -18.93
CA GLY A 31 -1.18 -14.19 -18.71
C GLY A 31 -0.70 -15.60 -18.39
N ALA A 32 -0.25 -16.31 -19.42
CA ALA A 32 0.40 -17.59 -19.30
C ALA A 32 1.89 -17.38 -19.00
N CYS A 33 2.33 -18.05 -17.94
CA CYS A 33 3.69 -18.20 -17.44
C CYS A 33 4.66 -18.77 -18.49
N GLY A 34 5.91 -18.31 -18.46
CA GLY A 34 7.07 -19.00 -19.03
C GLY A 34 8.32 -18.17 -18.77
N GLY A 35 9.42 -18.67 -18.19
CA GLY A 35 9.78 -19.96 -17.65
C GLY A 35 11.19 -19.81 -17.04
N GLY A 36 11.55 -20.63 -16.05
CA GLY A 36 12.90 -20.61 -15.48
C GLY A 36 13.01 -21.30 -14.12
N SER A 37 13.29 -22.60 -14.15
CA SER A 37 13.68 -23.55 -13.11
C SER A 37 14.05 -22.99 -11.72
N SER A 38 13.25 -23.33 -10.70
CA SER A 38 13.66 -23.96 -9.43
C SER A 38 12.48 -24.02 -8.47
N SER A 39 12.23 -25.19 -7.90
CA SER A 39 11.14 -25.57 -7.00
C SER A 39 10.78 -24.48 -5.98
N THR A 40 9.74 -23.71 -6.26
CA THR A 40 9.05 -22.88 -5.27
C THR A 40 7.57 -23.09 -5.48
N SER A 41 6.91 -23.70 -4.49
CA SER A 41 5.47 -23.88 -4.45
C SER A 41 4.79 -22.55 -4.73
N THR A 42 4.35 -22.38 -5.98
CA THR A 42 3.60 -21.21 -6.39
C THR A 42 2.18 -21.46 -5.91
N THR A 43 1.93 -21.11 -4.64
CA THR A 43 0.55 -21.05 -4.14
C THR A 43 -0.10 -19.87 -4.84
N THR A 44 -0.74 -20.15 -5.97
CA THR A 44 -1.83 -19.34 -6.50
C THR A 44 -2.86 -19.24 -5.38
N VAL A 45 -2.81 -18.16 -4.60
CA VAL A 45 -3.84 -17.87 -3.61
C VAL A 45 -5.08 -17.55 -4.43
N GLY A 46 -5.94 -18.55 -4.61
CA GLY A 46 -7.27 -18.33 -5.16
C GLY A 46 -7.96 -17.28 -4.30
N SER A 47 -8.63 -16.34 -4.95
CA SER A 47 -9.52 -15.36 -4.32
C SER A 47 -10.54 -16.10 -3.45
N GLY A 48 -10.24 -16.24 -2.15
CA GLY A 48 -11.05 -17.00 -1.19
C GLY A 48 -10.28 -17.85 -0.18
N GLN A 49 -8.94 -17.97 -0.26
CA GLN A 49 -8.15 -18.61 0.79
C GLN A 49 -7.44 -17.57 1.69
N PRO A 50 -7.38 -17.80 3.01
CA PRO A 50 -6.63 -16.92 3.91
C PRO A 50 -5.15 -16.85 3.53
N LEU A 51 -4.55 -15.67 3.69
CA LEU A 51 -3.12 -15.45 3.59
C LEU A 51 -2.39 -16.29 4.65
N SER A 52 -1.22 -16.81 4.30
CA SER A 52 -0.28 -17.26 5.33
C SER A 52 0.14 -16.07 6.22
N LYS A 53 0.55 -16.34 7.47
CA LYS A 53 0.99 -15.28 8.38
C LYS A 53 2.08 -14.36 7.79
N PRO A 54 3.13 -14.86 7.09
CA PRO A 54 4.12 -13.99 6.46
C PRO A 54 3.53 -13.10 5.34
N GLN A 55 2.60 -13.63 4.56
CA GLN A 55 1.92 -12.86 3.51
C GLN A 55 0.99 -11.80 4.11
N LEU A 56 0.28 -12.11 5.19
CA LEU A 56 -0.55 -11.16 5.93
C LEU A 56 0.31 -10.01 6.48
N ILE A 57 1.41 -10.33 7.15
CA ILE A 57 2.36 -9.34 7.69
C ILE A 57 2.92 -8.44 6.58
N ALA A 58 3.33 -9.02 5.45
CA ALA A 58 3.86 -8.25 4.33
C ALA A 58 2.80 -7.30 3.74
N ALA A 59 1.57 -7.77 3.57
CA ALA A 59 0.48 -6.97 3.04
C ALA A 59 0.07 -5.84 4.00
N ALA A 60 -0.04 -6.12 5.30
CA ALA A 60 -0.35 -5.12 6.32
C ALA A 60 0.73 -4.03 6.40
N ASN A 61 2.01 -4.41 6.46
CA ASN A 61 3.11 -3.44 6.45
C ASN A 61 3.09 -2.56 5.19
N ALA A 62 2.76 -3.11 4.02
CA ALA A 62 2.68 -2.33 2.79
C ALA A 62 1.59 -1.25 2.87
N ILE A 63 0.44 -1.56 3.47
CA ILE A 63 -0.66 -0.63 3.68
C ILE A 63 -0.25 0.47 4.68
N CYS A 64 0.34 0.10 5.81
CA CYS A 64 0.77 1.07 6.82
C CYS A 64 1.85 2.00 6.25
N LEU A 65 2.89 1.47 5.58
CA LEU A 65 3.90 2.26 4.87
C LEU A 65 3.31 3.23 3.84
N GLN A 66 2.24 2.83 3.15
CA GLN A 66 1.58 3.69 2.17
C GLN A 66 0.90 4.88 2.84
N GLY A 67 0.17 4.66 3.94
CA GLY A 67 -0.45 5.75 4.67
C GLY A 67 0.58 6.65 5.36
N ASP A 68 1.67 6.11 5.91
CA ASP A 68 2.77 6.91 6.47
C ASP A 68 3.38 7.83 5.43
N LYS A 69 3.64 7.31 4.22
CA LYS A 69 4.12 8.12 3.10
C LYS A 69 3.11 9.20 2.70
N ALA A 70 1.82 8.93 2.80
CA ALA A 70 0.77 9.91 2.50
C ALA A 70 0.72 11.02 3.56
N ILE A 71 0.77 10.66 4.85
CA ILE A 71 0.81 11.61 5.97
C ILE A 71 2.08 12.45 5.88
N ASN A 72 3.26 11.84 5.77
CA ASN A 72 4.54 12.52 5.70
C ASN A 72 4.61 13.49 4.50
N ARG A 73 4.09 13.07 3.34
CA ARG A 73 4.01 13.95 2.16
C ARG A 73 3.08 15.14 2.41
N ALA A 74 1.92 14.91 3.00
CA ALA A 74 0.97 15.98 3.29
C ALA A 74 1.53 16.96 4.35
N GLN A 75 2.18 16.45 5.39
CA GLN A 75 2.87 17.27 6.38
C GLN A 75 3.97 18.11 5.73
N ALA A 76 4.82 17.50 4.90
CA ALA A 76 5.88 18.22 4.20
C ALA A 76 5.33 19.32 3.27
N GLN A 77 4.16 19.11 2.66
CA GLN A 77 3.51 20.11 1.81
C GLN A 77 2.86 21.25 2.62
N GLN A 78 2.19 20.92 3.74
CA GLN A 78 1.43 21.89 4.52
C GLN A 78 2.27 22.65 5.54
N PHE A 79 3.39 22.07 5.98
CA PHE A 79 4.25 22.58 7.04
C PHE A 79 5.70 22.84 6.59
N ALA A 80 5.93 22.98 5.27
CA ALA A 80 7.25 23.29 4.72
C ALA A 80 7.91 24.55 5.34
N SER A 81 7.08 25.48 5.81
CA SER A 81 7.51 26.79 6.33
C SER A 81 7.86 26.77 7.82
N GLY A 82 7.76 25.63 8.51
CA GLY A 82 8.08 25.49 9.93
C GLY A 82 7.03 24.74 10.72
N GLN A 83 7.20 24.73 12.05
CA GLN A 83 6.35 23.97 12.95
C GLN A 83 4.92 24.55 12.99
N PRO A 84 3.88 23.73 12.79
CA PRO A 84 2.51 24.21 12.78
C PRO A 84 2.02 24.61 14.17
N GLY A 85 1.15 25.62 14.22
CA GLY A 85 0.36 25.93 15.41
C GLY A 85 -0.73 24.89 15.67
N ALA A 86 -1.28 24.87 16.89
CA ALA A 86 -2.28 23.88 17.32
C ALA A 86 -3.52 23.80 16.40
N GLN A 87 -4.01 24.93 15.89
CA GLN A 87 -5.13 24.96 14.94
C GLN A 87 -4.77 24.34 13.59
N GLN A 88 -3.54 24.51 13.12
CA GLN A 88 -3.07 23.90 11.87
C GLN A 88 -2.94 22.38 12.03
N VAL A 89 -2.46 21.90 13.18
CA VAL A 89 -2.43 20.47 13.51
C VAL A 89 -3.84 19.90 13.56
N THR A 90 -4.79 20.55 14.23
CA THR A 90 -6.19 20.10 14.31
C THR A 90 -6.85 20.02 12.92
N LYS A 91 -6.60 21.03 12.06
CA LYS A 91 -7.08 21.02 10.67
C LYS A 91 -6.46 19.88 9.87
N PHE A 92 -5.15 19.69 9.98
CA PHE A 92 -4.45 18.60 9.32
C PHE A 92 -4.97 17.23 9.77
N ALA A 93 -5.13 17.04 11.08
CA ALA A 93 -5.67 15.82 11.67
C ALA A 93 -7.05 15.50 11.08
N THR A 94 -7.96 16.46 11.10
CA THR A 94 -9.34 16.26 10.63
C THR A 94 -9.47 16.11 9.12
N SER A 95 -8.71 16.86 8.32
CA SER A 95 -8.83 16.83 6.86
C SER A 95 -8.01 15.73 6.18
N THR A 96 -6.93 15.30 6.80
CA THR A 96 -5.89 14.50 6.14
C THR A 96 -5.45 13.31 6.98
N GLY A 97 -4.99 13.54 8.22
CA GLY A 97 -4.43 12.49 9.06
C GLY A 97 -5.44 11.40 9.42
N ILE A 98 -6.56 11.76 10.03
CA ILE A 98 -7.63 10.84 10.45
C ILE A 98 -8.20 10.04 9.25
N PRO A 99 -8.53 10.66 8.09
CA PRO A 99 -8.95 9.90 6.91
C PRO A 99 -7.91 8.88 6.45
N ILE A 100 -6.63 9.25 6.36
CA ILE A 100 -5.58 8.31 5.93
C ILE A 100 -5.43 7.13 6.90
N ILE A 101 -5.50 7.39 8.21
CA ILE A 101 -5.41 6.32 9.22
C ILE A 101 -6.66 5.42 9.16
N GLN A 102 -7.84 5.98 8.94
CA GLN A 102 -9.04 5.18 8.72
C GLN A 102 -8.86 4.24 7.51
N ASP A 103 -8.36 4.76 6.39
CA ASP A 103 -8.10 3.97 5.18
C ASP A 103 -7.03 2.88 5.42
N GLN A 104 -6.00 3.16 6.24
CA GLN A 104 -5.02 2.15 6.66
C GLN A 104 -5.70 1.02 7.45
N ILE A 105 -6.50 1.35 8.47
CA ILE A 105 -7.19 0.36 9.30
C ILE A 105 -8.14 -0.50 8.46
N ASP A 106 -8.94 0.14 7.59
CA ASP A 106 -9.88 -0.58 6.73
C ASP A 106 -9.16 -1.45 5.70
N GLY A 107 -8.05 -0.96 5.14
CA GLY A 107 -7.18 -1.73 4.27
C GLY A 107 -6.63 -2.98 4.96
N VAL A 108 -6.06 -2.84 6.17
CA VAL A 108 -5.51 -3.97 6.94
C VAL A 108 -6.62 -4.96 7.33
N ARG A 109 -7.80 -4.46 7.73
CA ARG A 109 -8.97 -5.29 8.04
C ARG A 109 -9.50 -6.08 6.84
N SER A 110 -9.38 -5.53 5.63
CA SER A 110 -9.84 -6.19 4.40
C SER A 110 -8.96 -7.35 3.95
N LEU A 111 -7.75 -7.50 4.53
CA LEU A 111 -6.86 -8.61 4.19
C LEU A 111 -7.51 -9.95 4.59
N PRO A 112 -7.42 -11.00 3.75
CA PRO A 112 -7.96 -12.30 4.11
C PRO A 112 -7.07 -12.98 5.15
N ALA A 113 -7.21 -12.57 6.41
CA ALA A 113 -6.45 -13.11 7.53
C ALA A 113 -7.06 -14.43 8.03
N PRO A 114 -6.24 -15.43 8.41
CA PRO A 114 -6.74 -16.53 9.21
C PRO A 114 -7.14 -16.02 10.60
N PRO A 115 -8.10 -16.65 11.30
CA PRO A 115 -8.45 -16.25 12.65
C PRO A 115 -7.22 -16.23 13.58
N ASP A 116 -6.83 -15.04 14.04
CA ASP A 116 -5.75 -14.84 15.02
C ASP A 116 -6.18 -13.75 16.01
N PRO A 117 -6.43 -14.08 17.28
CA PRO A 117 -6.91 -13.10 18.27
C PRO A 117 -5.93 -11.95 18.51
N ARG A 118 -4.63 -12.13 18.21
CA ARG A 118 -3.64 -11.04 18.30
C ARG A 118 -3.79 -10.04 17.16
N PHE A 119 -4.12 -10.51 15.95
CA PHE A 119 -4.38 -9.63 14.82
C PHE A 119 -5.65 -8.81 15.07
N GLU A 120 -6.71 -9.46 15.55
CA GLU A 120 -7.94 -8.77 15.97
C GLU A 120 -7.68 -7.76 17.11
N ALA A 121 -6.81 -8.08 18.07
CA ALA A 121 -6.46 -7.15 19.14
C ALA A 121 -5.75 -5.88 18.62
N ILE A 122 -5.01 -5.97 17.52
CA ILE A 122 -4.37 -4.81 16.87
C ILE A 122 -5.42 -3.92 16.23
N LEU A 123 -6.31 -4.49 15.41
CA LEU A 123 -7.40 -3.74 14.77
C LEU A 123 -8.30 -3.05 15.80
N ASN A 124 -8.66 -3.77 16.86
CA ASN A 124 -9.46 -3.19 17.95
C ASN A 124 -8.74 -2.06 18.69
N ALA A 125 -7.42 -2.17 18.91
CA ALA A 125 -6.65 -1.08 19.51
C ALA A 125 -6.63 0.15 18.57
N ALA A 126 -6.43 -0.08 17.27
CA ALA A 126 -6.41 0.96 16.26
C ALA A 126 -7.75 1.70 16.18
N ASP A 127 -8.88 0.98 16.19
CA ASP A 127 -10.21 1.60 16.22
C ASP A 127 -10.43 2.45 17.47
N GLN A 128 -10.04 1.93 18.63
CA GLN A 128 -10.19 2.62 19.91
C GLN A 128 -9.36 3.90 19.96
N GLU A 129 -8.12 3.87 19.47
CA GLU A 129 -7.23 5.02 19.43
C GLU A 129 -7.69 6.03 18.36
N LEU A 130 -8.10 5.57 17.18
CA LEU A 130 -8.67 6.43 16.15
C LEU A 130 -9.96 7.11 16.62
N ALA A 131 -10.81 6.41 17.38
CA ALA A 131 -12.02 7.00 17.96
C ALA A 131 -11.69 8.13 18.95
N LYS A 132 -10.64 7.97 19.77
CA LYS A 132 -10.18 9.03 20.68
C LYS A 132 -9.67 10.25 19.90
N VAL A 133 -8.87 10.02 18.87
CA VAL A 133 -8.35 11.10 18.01
C VAL A 133 -9.46 11.79 17.22
N LYS A 134 -10.51 11.06 16.80
CA LYS A 134 -11.71 11.67 16.19
C LYS A 134 -12.49 12.53 17.18
N ALA A 135 -12.59 12.10 18.44
CA ALA A 135 -13.28 12.85 19.49
C ALA A 135 -12.49 14.10 19.92
N ASP A 136 -11.16 14.02 19.94
CA ASP A 136 -10.28 15.16 20.21
C ASP A 136 -9.11 15.20 19.21
N PRO A 137 -9.29 15.85 18.04
CA PRO A 137 -8.25 15.90 17.01
C PRO A 137 -7.00 16.67 17.41
N SER A 138 -7.02 17.41 18.53
CA SER A 138 -5.82 18.06 19.06
C SER A 138 -4.79 17.07 19.61
N THR A 139 -5.22 15.84 19.89
CA THR A 139 -4.35 14.73 20.35
C THR A 139 -3.60 14.03 19.22
N PHE A 140 -3.88 14.37 17.95
CA PHE A 140 -3.23 13.75 16.79
C PHE A 140 -1.71 13.93 16.85
N SER A 141 -1.02 12.80 17.02
CA SER A 141 0.43 12.70 17.16
C SER A 141 0.85 11.24 16.98
N ASP A 142 2.15 10.99 16.81
CA ASP A 142 2.69 9.63 16.73
C ASP A 142 2.35 8.81 17.99
N ALA A 143 2.30 9.45 19.16
CA ALA A 143 1.97 8.78 20.42
C ALA A 143 0.48 8.41 20.56
N ALA A 144 -0.39 8.93 19.69
CA ALA A 144 -1.84 8.68 19.77
C ALA A 144 -2.20 7.21 19.53
N PHE A 145 -1.33 6.46 18.86
CA PHE A 145 -1.52 5.05 18.49
C PHE A 145 -0.56 4.08 19.21
N ALA A 146 0.05 4.52 20.32
CA ALA A 146 1.12 3.76 20.99
C ALA A 146 0.73 2.33 21.42
N LYS A 147 -0.55 2.06 21.71
CA LYS A 147 -0.99 0.68 22.01
C LYS A 147 -1.02 -0.16 20.74
N THR A 148 -1.55 0.39 19.65
CA THR A 148 -1.59 -0.25 18.33
C THR A 148 -0.17 -0.58 17.87
N ASP A 149 0.74 0.39 17.87
CA ASP A 149 2.13 0.23 17.43
C ASP A 149 2.82 -0.90 18.20
N ARG A 150 2.69 -0.91 19.53
CA ARG A 150 3.28 -1.96 20.36
C ARG A 150 2.75 -3.35 20.01
N LEU A 151 1.45 -3.48 19.76
CA LEU A 151 0.83 -4.77 19.40
C LEU A 151 1.24 -5.20 17.98
N ALA A 152 1.29 -4.27 17.03
CA ALA A 152 1.70 -4.49 15.66
C ALA A 152 3.17 -4.92 15.55
N HIS A 153 4.07 -4.22 16.24
CA HIS A 153 5.48 -4.59 16.37
C HIS A 153 5.64 -6.00 16.96
N ALA A 154 4.93 -6.32 18.04
CA ALA A 154 4.96 -7.66 18.65
C ALA A 154 4.40 -8.75 17.72
N TYR A 155 3.55 -8.39 16.76
CA TYR A 155 3.00 -9.29 15.75
C TYR A 155 3.91 -9.49 14.54
N GLY A 156 4.92 -8.63 14.37
CA GLY A 156 5.85 -8.64 13.23
C GLY A 156 5.51 -7.61 12.14
N MET A 157 4.67 -6.62 12.44
CA MET A 157 4.28 -5.55 11.53
C MET A 157 4.88 -4.21 11.99
N PRO A 158 6.18 -3.96 11.83
CA PRO A 158 6.87 -2.78 12.40
C PRO A 158 6.68 -1.50 11.59
N ALA A 159 5.98 -1.55 10.45
CA ALA A 159 5.58 -0.35 9.71
C ALA A 159 4.14 0.07 10.02
N CYS A 160 3.43 -0.79 10.74
CA CYS A 160 2.32 -0.42 11.59
C CYS A 160 2.89 -0.37 13.04
#